data_AF-A0A1I3SXK1-F1
#
_entry.id   AF-A0A1I3SXK1-F1
#
_cell.length_a   1.000
_cell.length_b   1.000
_cell.length_c   1.000
_cell.angle_alpha   90.00
_cell.angle_beta   90.00
_cell.angle_gamma   90.00
#
_symmetry.space_group_name_H-M   'P 1'
#
loop_
_entity.id
_entity.type
_entity.pdbx_description
1 polymer ?
#
loop_
_entity_poly.entity_id
_entity_poly.type
_entity_poly.pdbx_seq_one_letter_code
_entity_poly.pdbx_strand_id
1 'polypeptide(L)'
;MRIAILALLASLAAGPVAARPPAQPSIDPLLGLKLPAEARFAAAPADLVQACPALANARWDRRLWVFAQTGNASTTAGEFLVVGGELVERAGDEPAVEADKVGVLLRRSPGDCRLIGPPREVFDYGEDGVTPAALDALAQDAARRYAQGLGGQATLRKTLKRQRIAAGQIKSVALRQAFFAGK
;
A
#
# COMPACT_ATOMS: atom_id res chain seq x y z
N MET A 1 56.08 -12.49 -45.63
CA MET A 1 54.67 -12.84 -45.32
C MET A 1 54.47 -12.86 -43.82
N ARG A 2 53.58 -12.02 -43.30
CA ARG A 2 52.64 -12.28 -42.17
C ARG A 2 52.02 -10.94 -41.74
N ILE A 3 50.82 -10.67 -42.23
CA ILE A 3 49.95 -9.55 -41.82
C ILE A 3 49.10 -10.06 -40.66
N ALA A 4 49.21 -9.45 -39.49
CA ALA A 4 48.36 -9.74 -38.34
C ALA A 4 47.14 -8.80 -38.36
N ILE A 5 45.96 -9.37 -38.58
CA ILE A 5 44.68 -8.65 -38.56
C ILE A 5 44.16 -8.70 -37.12
N LEU A 6 44.12 -7.55 -36.44
CA LEU A 6 43.42 -7.40 -35.15
C LEU A 6 41.92 -7.21 -35.42
N ALA A 7 41.12 -8.20 -35.05
CA ALA A 7 39.67 -8.09 -35.02
C ALA A 7 39.22 -7.43 -33.71
N LEU A 8 38.67 -6.21 -33.80
CA LEU A 8 37.94 -5.58 -32.70
C LEU A 8 36.58 -6.29 -32.54
N LEU A 9 36.41 -7.02 -31.44
CA LEU A 9 35.12 -7.52 -30.98
C LEU A 9 34.40 -6.39 -30.21
N ALA A 10 33.45 -5.74 -30.86
CA ALA A 10 32.53 -4.80 -30.22
C ALA A 10 31.45 -5.60 -29.49
N SER A 11 31.61 -5.78 -28.17
CA SER A 11 30.57 -6.34 -27.31
C SER A 11 29.43 -5.33 -27.14
N LEU A 12 28.28 -5.59 -27.78
CA LEU A 12 27.02 -4.90 -27.46
C LEU A 12 26.58 -5.34 -26.06
N ALA A 13 26.84 -4.52 -25.06
CA ALA A 13 26.21 -4.66 -23.75
C ALA A 13 24.74 -4.26 -23.88
N ALA A 14 23.84 -5.25 -23.86
CA ALA A 14 22.42 -5.00 -23.66
C ALA A 14 22.25 -4.38 -22.26
N GLY A 15 21.97 -3.07 -22.22
CA GLY A 15 21.68 -2.37 -20.97
C GLY A 15 20.46 -2.98 -20.29
N PRO A 16 20.39 -2.96 -18.95
CA PRO A 16 19.24 -3.51 -18.23
C PRO A 16 17.98 -2.76 -18.67
N VAL A 17 16.98 -3.51 -19.13
CA VAL A 17 15.62 -2.98 -19.34
C VAL A 17 15.14 -2.49 -17.99
N ALA A 18 15.01 -1.18 -17.84
CA ALA A 18 14.41 -0.59 -16.65
C ALA A 18 13.00 -1.17 -16.49
N ALA A 19 12.80 -2.00 -15.46
CA ALA A 19 11.51 -2.57 -15.16
C ALA A 19 10.49 -1.42 -15.03
N ARG A 20 9.38 -1.53 -15.75
CA ARG A 20 8.30 -0.55 -15.68
C ARG A 20 7.91 -0.37 -14.21
N PRO A 21 7.86 0.86 -13.68
CA PRO A 21 7.49 1.07 -12.29
C PRO A 21 6.12 0.44 -12.05
N PRO A 22 5.93 -0.25 -10.90
CA PRO A 22 4.69 -0.94 -10.62
C PRO A 22 3.52 0.04 -10.71
N ALA A 23 2.46 -0.34 -11.42
CA ALA A 23 1.20 0.39 -11.48
C ALA A 23 0.74 0.77 -10.06
N GLN A 24 0.31 2.01 -9.86
CA GLN A 24 -0.07 2.49 -8.53
C GLN A 24 -1.48 2.00 -8.16
N PRO A 25 -1.82 1.90 -6.87
CA PRO A 25 -3.15 1.46 -6.47
C PRO A 25 -4.18 2.44 -7.02
N SER A 26 -5.29 1.92 -7.56
CA SER A 26 -6.36 2.73 -8.15
C SER A 26 -7.46 3.10 -7.15
N ILE A 27 -7.56 2.37 -6.04
CA ILE A 27 -8.51 2.59 -4.95
C ILE A 27 -7.78 2.40 -3.63
N ASP A 28 -8.10 3.23 -2.64
CA ASP A 28 -7.55 3.10 -1.29
C ASP A 28 -8.47 2.27 -0.35
N PRO A 29 -7.92 1.61 0.68
CA PRO A 29 -8.68 0.73 1.58
C PRO A 29 -9.29 1.41 2.82
N LEU A 30 -9.01 2.69 3.10
CA LEU A 30 -9.47 3.42 4.28
C LEU A 30 -10.68 4.32 3.96
N LEU A 31 -10.54 5.16 2.95
CA LEU A 31 -11.55 6.13 2.52
C LEU A 31 -12.19 5.72 1.20
N GLY A 32 -11.69 4.71 0.49
CA GLY A 32 -12.23 4.25 -0.80
C GLY A 32 -12.18 5.33 -1.87
N LEU A 33 -11.22 6.24 -1.73
CA LEU A 33 -10.84 7.22 -2.72
C LEU A 33 -10.37 6.50 -3.96
N LYS A 34 -10.91 6.92 -5.10
CA LYS A 34 -10.32 6.59 -6.40
C LYS A 34 -9.04 7.41 -6.52
N LEU A 35 -7.90 6.73 -6.58
CA LEU A 35 -6.60 7.37 -6.63
C LEU A 35 -6.26 7.76 -8.08
N PRO A 36 -5.73 8.97 -8.31
CA PRO A 36 -5.27 9.37 -9.63
C PRO A 36 -4.03 8.55 -10.03
N ALA A 37 -3.79 8.36 -11.33
CA ALA A 37 -2.68 7.56 -11.85
C ALA A 37 -1.30 8.12 -11.45
N GLU A 38 -1.23 9.41 -11.16
CA GLU A 38 -0.03 10.12 -10.71
C GLU A 38 0.24 9.95 -9.21
N ALA A 39 -0.70 9.37 -8.44
CA ALA A 39 -0.48 9.13 -7.03
C ALA A 39 0.73 8.24 -6.80
N ARG A 40 1.49 8.47 -5.73
CA ARG A 40 2.70 7.72 -5.39
C ARG A 40 2.65 7.25 -3.95
N PHE A 41 2.34 5.97 -3.74
CA PHE A 41 2.41 5.33 -2.44
C PHE A 41 3.63 4.41 -2.36
N ALA A 42 4.13 4.21 -1.14
CA ALA A 42 5.22 3.27 -0.91
C ALA A 42 4.71 1.84 -1.13
N ALA A 43 5.43 1.06 -1.94
CA ALA A 43 5.20 -0.37 -2.02
C ALA A 43 5.40 -1.01 -0.64
N ALA A 44 4.65 -2.08 -0.36
CA ALA A 44 4.87 -2.87 0.83
C ALA A 44 6.26 -3.52 0.79
N PRO A 45 6.86 -3.81 1.96
CA PRO A 45 8.10 -4.56 2.04
C PRO A 45 8.02 -5.86 1.22
N ALA A 46 9.07 -6.17 0.45
CA ALA A 46 9.07 -7.31 -0.46
C ALA A 46 8.91 -8.66 0.27
N ASP A 47 9.35 -8.71 1.53
CA ASP A 47 9.23 -9.85 2.43
C ASP A 47 7.84 -9.96 3.08
N LEU A 48 6.94 -8.98 2.92
CA LEU A 48 5.66 -8.96 3.63
C LEU A 48 4.80 -10.18 3.33
N VAL A 49 4.69 -10.58 2.06
CA VAL A 49 3.89 -11.76 1.68
C VAL A 49 4.51 -13.05 2.21
N GLN A 50 5.84 -13.12 2.30
CA GLN A 50 6.54 -14.27 2.87
C GLN A 50 6.35 -14.34 4.39
N ALA A 51 6.43 -13.19 5.07
CA ALA A 51 6.20 -13.06 6.51
C ALA A 51 4.72 -13.24 6.90
N CYS A 52 3.81 -12.99 5.96
CA CYS A 52 2.36 -13.07 6.15
C CYS A 52 1.70 -13.90 5.03
N PRO A 53 1.86 -15.24 5.02
CA PRO A 53 1.37 -16.09 3.92
C PRO A 53 -0.13 -15.96 3.66
N ALA A 54 -0.92 -15.62 4.68
CA ALA A 54 -2.36 -15.39 4.58
C ALA A 54 -2.75 -14.21 3.65
N LEU A 55 -1.79 -13.35 3.27
CA LEU A 55 -2.01 -12.32 2.26
C LEU A 55 -2.14 -12.89 0.85
N ALA A 56 -1.55 -14.05 0.58
CA ALA A 56 -1.68 -14.73 -0.70
C ALA A 56 -2.68 -15.89 -0.61
N ASN A 57 -3.22 -16.30 -1.75
CA ASN A 57 -3.97 -17.55 -1.84
C ASN A 57 -3.49 -18.38 -3.05
N ALA A 58 -4.15 -19.51 -3.31
CA ALA A 58 -3.75 -20.41 -4.39
C ALA A 58 -3.85 -19.74 -5.78
N ARG A 59 -4.82 -18.84 -5.96
CA ARG A 59 -5.17 -18.23 -7.26
C ARG A 59 -4.50 -16.87 -7.49
N TRP A 60 -4.34 -16.07 -6.44
CA TRP A 60 -3.97 -14.67 -6.53
C TRP A 60 -2.68 -14.39 -5.77
N ASP A 61 -1.75 -13.75 -6.46
CA ASP A 61 -0.68 -12.97 -5.85
C ASP A 61 -1.19 -11.54 -5.53
N ARG A 62 -0.48 -10.82 -4.66
CA ARG A 62 -0.81 -9.43 -4.34
C ARG A 62 0.35 -8.49 -4.62
N ARG A 63 0.03 -7.37 -5.26
CA ARG A 63 0.88 -6.18 -5.28
C ARG A 63 0.32 -5.22 -4.24
N LEU A 64 1.13 -4.89 -3.25
CA LEU A 64 0.68 -4.18 -2.05
C LEU A 64 1.39 -2.85 -1.89
N TRP A 65 0.66 -1.87 -1.35
CA TRP A 65 1.14 -0.56 -0.94
C TRP A 65 0.74 -0.28 0.51
N VAL A 66 1.58 0.47 1.22
CA VAL A 66 1.36 0.84 2.61
C VAL A 66 0.63 2.17 2.68
N PHE A 67 -0.60 2.13 3.19
CA PHE A 67 -1.45 3.29 3.39
C PHE A 67 -1.35 3.87 4.80
N ALA A 68 -1.01 3.05 5.79
CA ALA A 68 -0.72 3.49 7.15
C ALA A 68 0.19 2.49 7.86
N GLN A 69 0.99 2.98 8.82
CA GLN A 69 1.75 2.14 9.73
C GLN A 69 1.89 2.77 11.12
N THR A 70 2.03 1.95 12.15
CA THR A 70 2.48 2.38 13.48
C THR A 70 3.16 1.23 14.21
N GLY A 71 4.07 1.54 15.13
CA GLY A 71 4.84 0.53 15.87
C GLY A 71 6.13 0.12 15.18
N ASN A 72 6.66 -1.05 15.56
CA ASN A 72 7.93 -1.57 15.06
C ASN A 72 7.92 -3.11 15.01
N ALA A 73 8.08 -3.67 13.81
CA ALA A 73 8.11 -5.10 13.53
C ALA A 73 9.15 -5.89 14.35
N SER A 74 10.23 -5.25 14.78
CA SER A 74 11.32 -5.90 15.54
C SER A 74 11.01 -6.04 17.03
N THR A 75 9.90 -5.50 17.52
CA THR A 75 9.49 -5.55 18.92
C THR A 75 8.39 -6.59 19.14
N THR A 76 8.23 -7.07 20.37
CA THR A 76 7.13 -7.98 20.75
C THR A 76 5.76 -7.29 20.68
N ALA A 77 5.71 -5.97 20.87
CA ALA A 77 4.51 -5.17 20.62
C ALA A 77 4.13 -5.21 19.13
N GLY A 78 5.13 -5.27 18.26
CA GLY A 78 4.99 -5.37 16.81
C GLY A 78 4.66 -4.04 16.15
N GLU A 79 4.28 -4.12 14.89
CA GLU A 79 3.73 -3.03 14.11
C GLU A 79 2.35 -3.39 13.57
N PHE A 80 1.55 -2.36 13.31
CA PHE A 80 0.34 -2.45 12.51
C PHE A 80 0.61 -1.84 11.14
N LEU A 81 0.12 -2.51 10.10
CA LEU A 81 0.19 -2.07 8.72
C LEU A 81 -1.21 -2.08 8.11
N VAL A 82 -1.60 -0.97 7.48
CA VAL A 82 -2.74 -0.93 6.56
C VAL A 82 -2.19 -1.05 5.15
N VAL A 83 -2.53 -2.14 4.47
CA VAL A 83 -2.13 -2.39 3.09
C VAL A 83 -3.33 -2.59 2.19
N GLY A 84 -3.15 -2.27 0.92
CA GLY A 84 -4.11 -2.52 -0.17
C GLY A 84 -3.37 -2.52 -1.50
N GLY A 85 -4.07 -2.72 -2.62
CA GLY A 85 -3.41 -2.72 -3.92
C GLY A 85 -4.15 -3.47 -5.01
N GLU A 86 -3.47 -4.45 -5.59
CA GLU A 86 -3.96 -5.23 -6.72
C GLU A 86 -3.80 -6.73 -6.46
N LEU A 87 -4.79 -7.51 -6.90
CA LEU A 87 -4.72 -8.96 -7.03
C LEU A 87 -4.24 -9.28 -8.43
N VAL A 88 -3.21 -10.12 -8.55
CA VAL A 88 -2.64 -10.55 -9.82
C VAL A 88 -2.82 -12.06 -9.94
N GLU A 89 -3.47 -12.52 -11.00
CA GLU A 89 -3.73 -13.93 -11.20
C GLU A 89 -2.41 -14.69 -11.41
N ARG A 90 -2.21 -15.79 -10.68
CA ARG A 90 -0.92 -16.52 -10.74
C ARG A 90 -0.74 -17.29 -12.05
N ALA A 91 -1.83 -17.68 -12.70
CA ALA A 91 -1.83 -18.52 -13.89
C ALA A 91 -2.51 -17.82 -15.06
N GLY A 92 -1.91 -17.93 -16.25
CA GLY A 92 -2.42 -17.34 -17.50
C GLY A 92 -1.29 -16.69 -18.28
N ASP A 93 -1.38 -16.75 -19.62
CA ASP A 93 -0.41 -16.08 -20.50
C ASP A 93 -0.51 -14.54 -20.39
N GLU A 94 -1.70 -14.04 -20.05
CA GLU A 94 -1.96 -12.65 -19.66
C GLU A 94 -2.69 -12.62 -18.30
N PRO A 95 -1.94 -12.51 -17.18
CA PRO A 95 -2.52 -12.50 -15.84
C PRO A 95 -3.59 -11.42 -15.67
N ALA A 96 -4.79 -11.80 -15.21
CA ALA A 96 -5.82 -10.85 -14.82
C ALA A 96 -5.32 -10.00 -13.64
N VAL A 97 -5.65 -8.70 -13.65
CA VAL A 97 -5.34 -7.76 -12.58
C VAL A 97 -6.62 -7.13 -12.06
N GLU A 98 -6.89 -7.29 -10.77
CA GLU A 98 -8.06 -6.75 -10.10
C GLU A 98 -7.66 -5.78 -8.98
N ALA A 99 -8.42 -4.70 -8.80
CA ALA A 99 -8.20 -3.79 -7.69
C ALA A 99 -8.65 -4.43 -6.37
N ASP A 100 -7.75 -4.47 -5.37
CA ASP A 100 -8.09 -4.80 -3.99
C ASP A 100 -8.73 -3.56 -3.34
N LYS A 101 -10.07 -3.52 -3.37
CA LYS A 101 -10.86 -2.41 -2.82
C LYS A 101 -11.02 -2.45 -1.30
N VAL A 102 -10.66 -3.57 -0.68
CA VAL A 102 -10.89 -3.82 0.74
C VAL A 102 -9.61 -3.57 1.52
N GLY A 103 -8.49 -4.07 1.01
CA GLY A 103 -7.22 -4.08 1.73
C GLY A 103 -7.30 -4.89 3.02
N VAL A 104 -6.30 -4.71 3.88
CA VAL A 104 -6.22 -5.41 5.16
C VAL A 104 -5.40 -4.59 6.15
N LEU A 105 -5.89 -4.53 7.38
CA LEU A 105 -5.09 -4.19 8.55
C LEU A 105 -4.48 -5.49 9.06
N LEU A 106 -3.17 -5.49 9.26
CA LEU A 106 -2.44 -6.63 9.82
C LEU A 106 -1.52 -6.17 10.94
N ARG A 107 -1.15 -7.11 11.81
CA ARG A 107 -0.10 -6.94 12.80
C ARG A 107 1.06 -7.86 12.46
N ARG A 108 2.27 -7.33 12.58
CA ARG A 108 3.52 -8.07 12.36
C ARG A 108 4.44 -7.91 13.57
N SER A 109 5.03 -9.00 14.02
CA SER A 109 6.04 -9.07 15.08
C SER A 109 7.05 -10.18 14.75
N PRO A 110 8.17 -10.33 15.49
CA PRO A 110 9.13 -11.37 15.18
C PRO A 110 8.49 -12.76 15.20
N GLY A 111 8.50 -13.46 14.06
CA GLY A 111 7.93 -14.80 13.91
C GLY A 111 6.40 -14.88 13.91
N ASP A 112 5.68 -13.75 13.93
CA ASP A 112 4.22 -13.73 13.92
C ASP A 112 3.67 -12.67 12.96
N CYS A 113 2.64 -13.07 12.20
CA CYS A 113 1.86 -12.17 11.40
C CYS A 113 0.38 -12.57 11.44
N ARG A 114 -0.46 -11.62 11.85
CA ARG A 114 -1.90 -11.80 11.95
C ARG A 114 -2.62 -10.80 11.06
N LEU A 115 -3.48 -11.31 10.17
CA LEU A 115 -4.49 -10.48 9.52
C LEU A 115 -5.58 -10.15 10.56
N ILE A 116 -5.87 -8.86 10.70
CA ILE A 116 -6.86 -8.37 11.66
C ILE A 116 -8.22 -8.26 10.96
N GLY A 117 -8.28 -7.55 9.84
CA GLY A 117 -9.50 -7.43 9.06
C GLY A 117 -9.48 -6.25 8.08
N PRO A 118 -10.60 -5.97 7.42
CA PRO A 118 -10.75 -4.79 6.56
C PRO A 118 -10.49 -3.50 7.36
N PRO A 119 -9.60 -2.61 6.91
CA PRO A 119 -9.21 -1.42 7.67
C PRO A 119 -10.41 -0.55 8.06
N ARG A 120 -11.34 -0.30 7.12
CA ARG A 120 -12.57 0.47 7.39
C ARG A 120 -13.38 -0.09 8.54
N GLU A 121 -13.60 -1.40 8.55
CA GLU A 121 -14.39 -2.04 9.60
C GLU A 121 -13.67 -1.93 10.94
N VAL A 122 -12.38 -2.19 11.00
CA VAL A 122 -11.61 -2.06 12.24
C VAL A 122 -11.60 -0.61 12.75
N PHE A 123 -11.49 0.39 11.87
CA PHE A 123 -11.57 1.80 12.24
C PHE A 123 -12.95 2.25 12.73
N ASP A 124 -14.02 1.63 12.22
CA ASP A 124 -15.41 2.00 12.50
C ASP A 124 -16.01 1.29 13.70
N TYR A 125 -15.53 0.07 14.01
CA TYR A 125 -16.09 -0.81 15.03
C TYR A 125 -15.08 -1.26 16.09
N GLY A 126 -13.78 -1.08 15.86
CA GLY A 126 -12.71 -1.66 16.69
C GLY A 126 -12.49 -3.14 16.40
N GLU A 127 -11.41 -3.69 16.95
CA GLU A 127 -11.07 -5.11 16.90
C GLU A 127 -10.18 -5.47 18.09
N ASP A 128 -10.27 -6.72 18.56
CA ASP A 128 -9.50 -7.16 19.72
C ASP A 128 -8.00 -7.08 19.46
N GLY A 129 -7.29 -6.40 20.36
CA GLY A 129 -5.85 -6.15 20.25
C GLY A 129 -5.47 -4.92 19.41
N VAL A 130 -6.45 -4.18 18.85
CA VAL A 130 -6.21 -2.88 18.21
C VAL A 130 -6.71 -1.76 19.12
N THR A 131 -5.79 -1.08 19.78
CA THR A 131 -6.14 -0.04 20.75
C THR A 131 -6.59 1.26 20.05
N PRO A 132 -7.41 2.12 20.71
CA PRO A 132 -7.75 3.43 20.18
C PRO A 132 -6.52 4.28 19.84
N ALA A 133 -5.47 4.23 20.67
CA ALA A 133 -4.21 4.92 20.40
C ALA A 133 -3.51 4.41 19.13
N ALA A 134 -3.59 3.11 18.84
CA ALA A 134 -3.06 2.56 17.59
C ALA A 134 -3.87 3.06 16.38
N LEU A 135 -5.20 3.12 16.49
CA LEU A 135 -6.06 3.68 15.44
C LEU A 135 -5.77 5.17 15.19
N ASP A 136 -5.62 5.97 16.24
CA ASP A 136 -5.27 7.39 16.11
C ASP A 136 -3.92 7.57 15.41
N ALA A 137 -2.91 6.80 15.82
CA ALA A 137 -1.59 6.82 15.19
C ALA A 137 -1.65 6.40 13.71
N LEU A 138 -2.39 5.33 13.39
CA LEU A 138 -2.60 4.88 12.01
C LEU A 138 -3.35 5.93 11.17
N ALA A 139 -4.37 6.60 11.73
CA ALA A 139 -5.11 7.64 11.02
C ALA A 139 -4.22 8.85 10.69
N GLN A 140 -3.40 9.29 11.65
CA GLN A 140 -2.44 10.37 11.44
C GLN A 140 -1.38 9.99 10.39
N ASP A 141 -0.87 8.75 10.47
CA ASP A 141 0.06 8.21 9.48
C ASP A 141 -0.55 8.17 8.08
N ALA A 142 -1.80 7.71 7.98
CA ALA A 142 -2.57 7.69 6.75
C ALA A 142 -2.72 9.10 6.17
N ALA A 143 -3.22 10.07 6.93
CA ALA A 143 -3.40 11.43 6.42
C ALA A 143 -2.09 12.02 5.87
N ARG A 144 -0.96 11.76 6.55
CA ARG A 144 0.37 12.17 6.08
C ARG A 144 0.75 11.49 4.77
N ARG A 145 0.62 10.16 4.66
CA ARG A 145 0.95 9.39 3.46
C ARG A 145 0.08 9.76 2.27
N TYR A 146 -1.20 10.02 2.48
CA TYR A 146 -2.12 10.44 1.42
C TYR A 146 -1.77 11.83 0.92
N ALA A 147 -1.47 12.76 1.83
CA ALA A 147 -1.00 14.08 1.43
C ALA A 147 0.29 13.96 0.61
N GLN A 148 1.27 13.18 1.08
CA GLN A 148 2.52 12.97 0.33
C GLN A 148 2.28 12.33 -1.03
N GLY A 149 1.53 11.23 -1.09
CA GLY A 149 1.29 10.47 -2.31
C GLY A 149 0.44 11.21 -3.34
N LEU A 150 -0.41 12.15 -2.93
CA LEU A 150 -1.21 13.00 -3.83
C LEU A 150 -0.52 14.33 -4.17
N GLY A 151 0.69 14.59 -3.68
CA GLY A 151 1.42 15.83 -3.98
C GLY A 151 1.05 17.03 -3.09
N GLY A 152 0.48 16.79 -1.92
CA GLY A 152 0.33 17.75 -0.83
C GLY A 152 -1.07 17.77 -0.18
N GLN A 153 -1.17 18.47 0.95
CA GLN A 153 -2.43 18.61 1.70
C GLN A 153 -3.54 19.30 0.88
N ALA A 154 -3.19 20.31 0.09
CA ALA A 154 -4.15 20.99 -0.79
C ALA A 154 -4.75 20.03 -1.82
N THR A 155 -3.94 19.17 -2.42
CA THR A 155 -4.39 18.18 -3.41
C THR A 155 -5.22 17.08 -2.76
N LEU A 156 -4.85 16.61 -1.57
CA LEU A 156 -5.67 15.68 -0.79
C LEU A 156 -7.07 16.26 -0.54
N ARG A 157 -7.16 17.49 -0.02
CA ARG A 157 -8.45 18.18 0.24
C ARG A 157 -9.28 18.32 -1.03
N LYS A 158 -8.66 18.75 -2.14
CA LYS A 158 -9.33 18.85 -3.44
C LYS A 158 -9.85 17.50 -3.93
N THR A 159 -9.08 16.43 -3.71
CA THR A 159 -9.44 15.06 -4.12
C THR A 159 -10.63 14.55 -3.30
N LEU A 160 -10.61 14.72 -1.97
CA LEU A 160 -11.74 14.38 -1.10
C LEU A 160 -13.02 15.13 -1.50
N LYS A 161 -12.92 16.46 -1.69
CA LYS A 161 -14.05 17.31 -2.13
C LYS A 161 -14.62 16.87 -3.48
N ARG A 162 -13.75 16.63 -4.47
CA ARG A 162 -14.15 16.18 -5.82
C ARG A 162 -14.92 14.86 -5.78
N GLN A 163 -14.55 13.97 -4.88
CA GLN A 163 -15.19 12.66 -4.72
C GLN A 163 -16.34 12.67 -3.71
N ARG A 164 -16.73 13.86 -3.22
CA ARG A 164 -17.81 14.05 -2.26
C ARG A 164 -17.63 13.22 -0.98
N ILE A 165 -16.38 13.05 -0.54
CA ILE A 165 -16.05 12.45 0.76
C ILE A 165 -15.98 13.59 1.78
N ALA A 166 -16.92 13.59 2.72
CA ALA A 166 -17.06 14.58 3.77
C ALA A 166 -16.89 13.95 5.15
N ALA A 167 -16.46 14.75 6.13
CA ALA A 167 -16.25 14.29 7.49
C ALA A 167 -17.49 13.59 8.08
N GLY A 168 -18.70 14.09 7.80
CA GLY A 168 -19.95 13.49 8.32
C GLY A 168 -20.26 12.07 7.79
N GLN A 169 -19.59 11.62 6.72
CA GLN A 169 -19.74 10.26 6.18
C GLN A 169 -18.73 9.28 6.77
N ILE A 170 -17.68 9.77 7.43
CA ILE A 170 -16.65 8.93 8.03
C ILE A 170 -17.07 8.62 9.46
N LYS A 171 -17.40 7.37 9.74
CA LYS A 171 -17.85 6.95 11.07
C LYS A 171 -16.72 7.01 12.09
N SER A 172 -15.55 6.47 11.74
CA SER A 172 -14.35 6.54 12.57
C SER A 172 -13.97 7.96 13.01
N VAL A 173 -13.88 8.19 14.31
CA VAL A 173 -13.43 9.45 14.90
C VAL A 173 -11.98 9.76 14.52
N ALA A 174 -11.10 8.74 14.61
CA ALA A 174 -9.68 8.86 14.29
C ALA A 174 -9.47 9.34 12.84
N LEU A 175 -10.12 8.70 11.87
CA LEU A 175 -10.04 9.10 10.46
C LEU A 175 -10.65 10.48 10.22
N ARG A 176 -11.78 10.82 10.86
CA ARG A 176 -12.35 12.18 10.76
C ARG A 176 -11.37 13.25 11.22
N GLN A 177 -10.76 13.04 12.38
CA GLN A 177 -9.82 14.00 12.94
C GLN A 177 -8.60 14.15 12.03
N ALA A 178 -7.98 13.04 11.63
CA ALA A 178 -6.75 13.07 10.84
C ALA A 178 -6.93 13.71 9.45
N PHE A 179 -8.06 13.46 8.77
CA PHE A 179 -8.27 13.94 7.39
C PHE A 179 -9.00 15.28 7.29
N PHE A 180 -9.74 15.70 8.32
CA PHE A 180 -10.65 16.85 8.23
C PHE A 180 -10.51 17.91 9.34
N ALA A 181 -9.70 17.69 10.39
CA ALA A 181 -9.61 18.64 11.51
C ALA A 181 -8.86 19.96 11.20
N GLY A 182 -8.18 20.08 10.06
CA GLY A 182 -7.49 21.31 9.66
C GLY A 182 -8.37 22.22 8.80
N LYS A 183 -9.05 23.18 9.42
CA LYS A 183 -9.53 24.41 8.75
C LYS A 183 -8.47 25.49 8.85
#